data_AF-E9JPZ7-F1
#
_entry.id   AF-E9JPZ7-F1
#
_cell.length_a   1.000
_cell.length_b   1.000
_cell.length_c   1.000
_cell.angle_alpha   90.00
_cell.angle_beta   90.00
_cell.angle_gamma   90.00
#
_symmetry.space_group_name_H-M   'P 1'
#
loop_
_entity.id
_entity.type
_entity.pdbx_description
1 polymer ?
#
loop_
_entity_poly.entity_id
_entity_poly.type
_entity_poly.pdbx_seq_one_letter_code
_entity_poly.pdbx_strand_id
1 'polypeptide(L)' 'PLQGDFSAEHMIFGVDGVDPVRREKLVDLLDIDLQWRMHKVSDGQRRRVQICMGLLHPYKVLLLDEITVDLDVVTGMD' A
#
# COMPACT_ATOMS: atom_id res chain seq x y z
N PRO A 1 26.44 -3.96 6.29
CA PRO A 1 25.29 -4.85 5.96
C PRO A 1 24.00 -4.04 5.86
N LEU A 2 23.55 -3.72 4.64
CA LEU A 2 22.31 -2.97 4.37
C LEU A 2 21.09 -3.89 4.49
N GLN A 3 20.91 -4.54 5.64
CA GLN A 3 19.64 -5.16 6.00
C GLN A 3 18.66 -4.01 6.26
N GLY A 4 17.85 -3.60 5.28
CA GLY A 4 16.76 -2.66 5.56
C GLY A 4 16.33 -1.69 4.48
N ASP A 5 17.00 -1.63 3.31
CA ASP A 5 16.52 -0.76 2.22
C ASP A 5 15.44 -1.44 1.38
N PHE A 6 14.26 -1.60 1.96
CA PHE A 6 13.09 -2.13 1.27
C PHE A 6 12.34 -0.99 0.57
N SER A 7 12.08 -1.17 -0.73
CA SER A 7 11.16 -0.31 -1.47
C SER A 7 9.71 -0.79 -1.31
N ALA A 8 8.75 0.10 -1.54
CA ALA A 8 7.34 -0.27 -1.64
C ALA A 8 7.14 -1.33 -2.74
N GLU A 9 7.83 -1.22 -3.88
CA GLU A 9 7.85 -2.24 -4.93
C GLU A 9 8.23 -3.63 -4.39
N HIS A 10 9.34 -3.72 -3.67
CA HIS A 10 9.83 -5.00 -3.15
C HIS A 10 8.82 -5.62 -2.19
N MET A 11 8.16 -4.81 -1.35
CA MET A 11 7.13 -5.31 -0.43
C MET A 11 5.89 -5.81 -1.18
N ILE A 12 5.37 -5.01 -2.12
CA ILE A 12 4.09 -5.27 -2.80
C ILE A 12 4.21 -6.39 -3.84
N PHE A 13 5.27 -6.38 -4.63
CA PHE A 13 5.50 -7.37 -5.68
C PHE A 13 6.15 -8.65 -5.15
N GLY A 14 6.70 -8.62 -3.93
CA GLY A 14 7.22 -9.79 -3.24
C GLY A 14 6.15 -10.72 -2.64
N VAL A 15 4.87 -10.35 -2.73
CA VAL A 15 3.76 -11.20 -2.26
C VAL A 15 3.27 -12.12 -3.38
N ASP A 16 3.38 -13.43 -3.12
CA ASP A 16 2.96 -14.48 -4.04
C ASP A 16 1.43 -14.64 -4.13
N GLY A 17 0.96 -15.15 -5.27
CA GLY A 17 -0.45 -15.52 -5.46
C GLY A 17 -1.42 -14.33 -5.48
N VAL A 18 -0.92 -13.12 -5.70
CA VAL A 18 -1.73 -11.90 -5.85
C VAL A 18 -2.15 -11.74 -7.31
N ASP A 19 -3.42 -11.41 -7.53
CA ASP A 19 -3.93 -11.00 -8.85
C ASP A 19 -3.25 -9.69 -9.31
N PRO A 20 -2.53 -9.69 -10.45
CA PRO A 20 -1.84 -8.50 -10.96
C PRO A 20 -2.75 -7.28 -11.14
N VAL A 21 -3.98 -7.49 -11.64
CA VAL A 21 -4.93 -6.40 -11.89
C VAL A 21 -5.37 -5.75 -10.58
N ARG A 22 -5.58 -6.57 -9.54
CA ARG A 22 -5.89 -6.09 -8.19
C ARG A 22 -4.73 -5.30 -7.60
N ARG A 23 -3.50 -5.82 -7.72
CA ARG A 23 -2.29 -5.15 -7.23
C ARG A 23 -2.13 -3.76 -7.84
N GLU A 24 -2.20 -3.67 -9.17
CA GLU A 24 -2.10 -2.41 -9.90
C GLU A 24 -3.19 -1.42 -9.45
N LYS A 25 -4.44 -1.87 -9.35
CA LYS A 25 -5.54 -1.04 -8.87
C LYS A 25 -5.33 -0.54 -7.44
N LEU A 26 -4.77 -1.34 -6.54
CA LEU A 26 -4.49 -0.92 -5.16
C LEU A 26 -3.35 0.08 -5.08
N VAL A 27 -2.30 -0.09 -5.89
CA VAL A 27 -1.17 0.87 -5.97
C VAL A 27 -1.66 2.23 -6.46
N ASP A 28 -2.52 2.24 -7.49
CA ASP A 28 -3.13 3.43 -8.05
C ASP A 28 -4.10 4.11 -7.06
N LEU A 29 -5.07 3.38 -6.53
CA LEU A 29 -6.09 3.92 -5.60
C LEU A 29 -5.51 4.49 -4.30
N LEU A 30 -4.38 3.95 -3.84
CA LEU A 30 -3.73 4.41 -2.61
C LEU A 30 -2.60 5.42 -2.90
N ASP A 31 -2.41 5.81 -4.16
CA ASP A 31 -1.37 6.75 -4.59
C ASP A 31 0.00 6.38 -4.00
N ILE A 32 0.45 5.16 -4.32
CA ILE A 32 1.72 4.60 -3.85
C ILE A 32 2.76 4.73 -4.95
N ASP A 33 3.83 5.48 -4.67
CA ASP A 33 5.04 5.43 -5.49
C ASP A 33 5.88 4.21 -5.10
N LEU A 34 6.05 3.29 -6.05
CA LEU A 34 6.79 2.05 -5.89
C LEU A 34 8.27 2.27 -5.54
N GLN A 35 8.84 3.44 -5.86
CA GLN A 35 10.22 3.81 -5.57
C GLN A 35 10.44 4.29 -4.13
N TRP A 36 9.36 4.47 -3.35
CA TRP A 36 9.44 4.84 -1.95
C TRP A 36 10.35 3.89 -1.17
N ARG A 37 11.35 4.46 -0.50
CA ARG A 37 12.19 3.73 0.44
C ARG A 37 11.54 3.78 1.81
N MET A 38 11.22 2.64 2.38
CA MET A 38 10.39 2.56 3.59
C MET A 38 11.00 3.25 4.83
N HIS A 39 12.31 3.51 4.81
CA HIS A 39 13.00 4.28 5.85
C HIS A 39 13.00 5.81 5.63
N LYS A 40 12.49 6.30 4.49
CA LYS A 40 12.45 7.73 4.12
C LYS A 40 11.03 8.28 3.94
N VAL A 41 10.02 7.42 3.92
CA VAL A 41 8.62 7.81 3.76
C VAL A 41 8.05 8.45 5.03
N SER A 42 7.06 9.31 4.87
CA SER A 42 6.24 9.78 5.99
C SER A 42 5.39 8.65 6.58
N ASP A 43 4.83 8.86 7.77
CA ASP A 43 3.94 7.88 8.39
C ASP A 43 2.68 7.62 7.55
N GLY A 44 2.12 8.66 6.90
CA GLY A 44 0.97 8.50 6.00
C GLY A 44 1.31 7.67 4.76
N GLN A 45 2.47 7.90 4.14
CA GLN A 45 2.97 7.09 3.02
C GLN A 45 3.23 5.64 3.45
N ARG A 46 3.84 5.44 4.62
CA ARG A 46 4.05 4.11 5.21
C ARG A 46 2.71 3.39 5.42
N ARG A 47 1.71 4.10 5.94
CA ARG A 47 0.38 3.53 6.21
C ARG A 47 -0.34 3.14 4.92
N ARG A 48 -0.26 3.93 3.85
CA ARG A 48 -0.77 3.56 2.52
C ARG A 48 -0.17 2.23 2.04
N VAL A 49 1.14 2.04 2.15
CA VAL A 49 1.81 0.77 1.79
C VAL A 49 1.31 -0.38 2.67
N GLN A 50 1.16 -0.18 3.98
CA GLN A 50 0.64 -1.21 4.89
C GLN A 50 -0.81 -1.60 4.56
N ILE A 51 -1.67 -0.62 4.26
CA ILE A 51 -3.05 -0.86 3.82
C ILE A 51 -3.05 -1.64 2.50
N CYS A 52 -2.23 -1.23 1.52
CA CYS A 52 -2.09 -1.95 0.25
C CYS A 52 -1.72 -3.42 0.47
N MET A 53 -0.66 -3.68 1.25
CA MET A 53 -0.21 -5.02 1.61
C MET A 53 -1.33 -5.84 2.25
N GLY A 54 -2.08 -5.23 3.18
CA GLY A 54 -3.23 -5.84 3.84
C GLY A 54 -4.48 -5.96 2.97
N LEU A 55 -4.46 -5.52 1.70
CA LEU A 55 -5.56 -5.61 0.74
C LEU A 55 -5.19 -6.46 -0.48
N LEU A 56 -3.94 -6.91 -0.63
CA LEU A 56 -3.46 -7.63 -1.83
C LEU A 56 -4.28 -8.88 -2.11
N HIS A 57 -4.61 -9.67 -1.09
CA HIS A 57 -5.56 -10.77 -1.22
C HIS A 57 -7.00 -10.28 -0.98
N PRO A 58 -8.00 -10.89 -1.62
CA PRO A 58 -9.39 -10.53 -1.38
C PRO A 58 -9.83 -10.94 0.04
N TYR A 59 -10.39 -10.00 0.79
CA TYR A 59 -10.98 -10.24 2.11
C TYR A 59 -12.50 -10.28 2.00
N LYS A 60 -13.14 -11.22 2.70
CA LYS A 60 -14.60 -11.24 2.85
C LYS A 60 -15.09 -10.20 3.85
N VAL A 61 -14.28 -9.95 4.88
CA VAL A 61 -14.52 -8.95 5.93
C VAL A 61 -13.17 -8.36 6.31
N LEU A 62 -13.10 -7.03 6.37
CA LEU A 62 -11.93 -6.27 6.80
C LEU A 62 -12.41 -5.26 7.85
N LEU A 63 -11.81 -5.30 9.04
CA LEU A 63 -12.08 -4.35 10.12
C LEU A 63 -10.95 -3.32 10.12
N LEU A 64 -11.30 -2.06 9.87
CA LEU A 64 -10.38 -0.93 9.91
C LEU A 64 -10.91 0.04 10.97
N ASP A 65 -10.15 0.21 12.04
CA ASP A 65 -10.46 1.18 13.09
C ASP A 65 -9.68 2.47 12.82
N GLU A 66 -10.31 3.64 13.02
CA GLU A 66 -9.70 4.97 12.85
C GLU A 66 -9.00 5.19 11.48
N ILE A 67 -9.57 4.68 10.37
CA ILE A 67 -8.99 4.80 9.01
C ILE A 67 -9.38 6.11 8.29
N THR A 68 -10.43 6.80 8.73
CA THR A 68 -10.93 8.02 8.09
C THR A 68 -9.90 9.14 8.05
N VAL A 69 -8.94 9.16 8.99
CA VAL A 69 -7.84 10.14 9.02
C VAL A 69 -6.78 9.87 7.94
N ASP A 70 -6.62 8.62 7.50
CA ASP A 70 -5.56 8.22 6.57
C ASP A 70 -6.07 7.98 5.14
N LEU A 71 -7.37 7.76 4.99
CA LEU A 71 -8.03 7.52 3.70
C LEU A 71 -8.51 8.79 2.99
N ASP A 72 -8.19 9.98 3.53
CA ASP A 72 -8.55 11.31 3.00
C ASP A 72 -7.85 11.65 1.66
N VAL A 73 -7.44 10.62 0.92
CA VAL A 73 -6.71 10.62 -0.35
C VAL A 73 -7.63 10.32 -1.53
N VAL A 74 -8.87 9.88 -1.26
CA VAL A 74 -9.83 9.50 -2.31
C VAL A 74 -10.86 10.61 -2.54
N THR A 75 -10.41 11.77 -3.02
CA THR A 75 -11.29 12.79 -3.63
C THR A 75 -10.73 13.25 -4.98
N GLY A 76 -10.42 12.29 -5.84
CA GLY A 76 -10.30 12.50 -7.29
C GLY A 76 -11.61 12.08 -7.98
N MET A 77 -12.69 12.82 -7.75
CA MET A 77 -13.79 12.87 -8.73
C MET A 77 -13.39 13.95 -9.73
N ASP A 78 -12.80 13.55 -10.84
CA ASP A 78 -12.85 14.20 -12.16
C ASP A 78 -12.40 13.20 -13.23
#